data_AF-A0AA41KHK5-F1
#
_entry.id   AF-A0AA41KHK5-F1
#
_cell.length_a   1.000
_cell.length_b   1.000
_cell.length_c   1.000
_cell.angle_alpha   90.00
_cell.angle_beta   90.00
_cell.angle_gamma   90.00
#
_symmetry.space_group_name_H-M   'P 1'
#
loop_
_entity.id
_entity.type
_entity.pdbx_description
1 polymer ?
#
loop_
_entity_poly.entity_id
_entity_poly.type
_entity_poly.pdbx_seq_one_letter_code
_entity_poly.pdbx_strand_id
1 'polypeptide(L)'
;MKQSTYRYLGLFDLTLLAAFLAFFGVGALVVSPVLVGMLVAGGGLLLAGTLAAVSVGPVTVTWRLFVSVSYAVFALAWPAMYGPAVVAGTATQTEVVMFVAMTVGSLSLLAYGYDVFRDGRHFDVDADVTRTVEV
;
A
#
# COMPACT_ATOMS: atom_id res chain seq x y z
N MET A 1 8.09 11.40 -11.61
CA MET A 1 6.70 11.72 -11.15
C MET A 1 6.79 12.68 -9.98
N LYS A 2 5.81 13.56 -9.73
CA LYS A 2 5.82 14.42 -8.53
C LYS A 2 5.36 13.66 -7.28
N GLN A 3 6.03 13.84 -6.14
CA GLN A 3 5.65 13.26 -4.85
C GLN A 3 4.18 13.56 -4.50
N SER A 4 3.72 14.79 -4.72
CA SER A 4 2.34 15.21 -4.47
C SER A 4 1.28 14.38 -5.19
N THR A 5 1.65 13.65 -6.25
CA THR A 5 0.75 12.76 -6.99
C THR A 5 0.27 11.58 -6.14
N TYR A 6 1.09 11.12 -5.18
CA TYR A 6 0.71 10.01 -4.29
C TYR A 6 -0.55 10.30 -3.48
N ARG A 7 -0.88 11.58 -3.24
CA ARG A 7 -2.13 11.94 -2.54
C ARG A 7 -3.36 11.47 -3.31
N TYR A 8 -3.32 11.53 -4.64
CA TYR A 8 -4.45 11.11 -5.48
C TYR A 8 -4.56 9.60 -5.54
N LEU A 9 -3.45 8.88 -5.53
CA LEU A 9 -3.44 7.42 -5.40
C LEU A 9 -4.01 7.00 -4.04
N GLY A 10 -3.61 7.66 -2.96
CA GLY A 10 -4.16 7.41 -1.62
C GLY A 10 -5.65 7.72 -1.53
N LEU A 11 -6.10 8.87 -2.06
CA LEU A 11 -7.52 9.21 -2.11
C LEU A 11 -8.35 8.22 -2.92
N PHE A 12 -7.84 7.80 -4.08
CA PHE A 12 -8.50 6.80 -4.92
C PHE A 12 -8.71 5.50 -4.13
N ASP A 13 -7.66 5.01 -3.49
CA ASP A 13 -7.69 3.77 -2.72
C ASP A 13 -8.65 3.86 -1.52
N LEU A 14 -8.59 4.94 -0.76
CA LEU A 14 -9.50 5.17 0.37
C LEU A 14 -10.95 5.36 -0.09
N THR A 15 -11.18 5.91 -1.28
CA THR A 15 -12.52 6.02 -1.88
C THR A 15 -13.07 4.65 -2.26
N LEU A 16 -12.24 3.79 -2.86
CA LEU A 16 -12.61 2.40 -3.14
C LEU A 16 -12.93 1.65 -1.84
N LEU A 17 -12.09 1.78 -0.81
CA LEU A 17 -12.34 1.21 0.50
C LEU A 17 -13.69 1.69 1.06
N ALA A 18 -13.96 3.00 1.04
CA ALA A 18 -15.22 3.54 1.51
C ALA A 18 -16.43 2.96 0.77
N ALA A 19 -16.33 2.79 -0.56
CA ALA A 19 -17.37 2.15 -1.36
C ALA A 19 -17.59 0.67 -0.97
N PHE A 20 -16.50 -0.09 -0.75
CA PHE A 20 -16.59 -1.47 -0.24
C PHE A 20 -17.27 -1.52 1.13
N LEU A 21 -16.87 -0.66 2.06
CA LEU A 21 -17.46 -0.63 3.41
C LEU A 21 -18.92 -0.18 3.40
N ALA A 22 -19.31 0.69 2.47
CA ALA A 22 -20.70 1.09 2.30
C ALA A 22 -21.59 -0.07 1.81
N PHE A 23 -21.05 -0.94 0.94
CA PHE A 23 -21.80 -2.06 0.38
C PHE A 23 -21.78 -3.31 1.28
N PHE A 24 -20.64 -3.65 1.86
CA PHE A 24 -20.42 -4.89 2.63
C PHE A 24 -20.44 -4.67 4.15
N GLY A 25 -20.50 -3.42 4.61
CA GLY A 25 -20.46 -3.05 6.03
C GLY A 25 -19.05 -3.06 6.63
N VAL A 26 -18.91 -2.38 7.78
CA VAL A 26 -17.61 -2.23 8.47
C VAL A 26 -17.03 -3.57 8.98
N GLY A 27 -17.88 -4.57 9.20
CA GLY A 27 -17.44 -5.92 9.58
C GLY A 27 -16.54 -6.59 8.54
N ALA A 28 -16.59 -6.14 7.28
CA ALA A 28 -15.72 -6.63 6.20
C ALA A 28 -14.22 -6.46 6.50
N LEU A 29 -13.85 -5.47 7.33
CA LEU A 29 -12.47 -5.25 7.77
C LEU A 29 -11.90 -6.40 8.60
N VAL A 30 -12.76 -7.16 9.30
CA VAL A 30 -12.31 -8.28 10.15
C VAL A 30 -11.99 -9.52 9.32
N VAL A 31 -12.66 -9.68 8.18
CA VAL A 31 -12.58 -10.90 7.36
C VAL A 31 -11.65 -10.75 6.16
N SER A 32 -11.32 -9.52 5.74
CA SER A 32 -10.51 -9.26 4.55
C SER A 32 -9.22 -8.53 4.89
N PRO A 33 -8.04 -9.20 4.80
CA PRO A 33 -6.76 -8.53 4.96
C PRO A 33 -6.51 -7.48 3.88
N VAL A 34 -7.16 -7.60 2.72
CA VAL A 34 -7.06 -6.63 1.62
C VAL A 34 -7.68 -5.28 2.02
N LEU A 35 -8.85 -5.27 2.66
CA LEU A 35 -9.49 -4.01 3.05
C LEU A 35 -8.71 -3.29 4.15
N VAL A 36 -8.10 -4.04 5.08
CA VAL A 36 -7.16 -3.47 6.06
C VAL A 36 -5.91 -2.93 5.34
N GLY A 37 -5.40 -3.68 4.36
CA GLY A 37 -4.29 -3.25 3.54
C GLY A 37 -4.55 -1.94 2.80
N MET A 38 -5.73 -1.79 2.18
CA MET A 38 -6.17 -0.56 1.52
C MET A 38 -6.24 0.62 2.50
N LEU A 39 -6.71 0.41 3.73
CA LEU A 39 -6.75 1.48 4.72
C LEU A 39 -5.34 2.00 5.04
N VAL A 40 -4.42 1.08 5.33
CA VAL A 40 -3.05 1.42 5.70
C VAL A 40 -2.27 2.00 4.51
N ALA A 41 -2.38 1.38 3.34
CA ALA A 41 -1.67 1.82 2.15
C ALA A 41 -2.25 3.11 1.58
N GLY A 42 -3.58 3.24 1.47
CA GLY A 42 -4.25 4.46 1.05
C GLY A 42 -3.93 5.63 1.98
N GLY A 43 -3.96 5.41 3.30
CA GLY A 43 -3.53 6.39 4.29
C GLY A 43 -2.05 6.78 4.14
N GLY A 44 -1.16 5.79 3.99
CA GLY A 44 0.27 6.03 3.79
C GLY A 44 0.56 6.84 2.52
N LEU A 45 -0.05 6.49 1.38
CA LEU A 45 0.09 7.24 0.13
C LEU A 45 -0.48 8.66 0.22
N LEU A 46 -1.59 8.83 0.94
CA LEU A 46 -2.16 10.15 1.23
C LEU A 46 -1.17 11.01 2.02
N LEU A 47 -0.57 10.45 3.08
CA LEU A 47 0.46 11.13 3.86
C LEU A 47 1.71 11.43 3.02
N ALA A 48 2.17 10.46 2.22
CA ALA A 48 3.33 10.64 1.34
C ALA A 48 3.17 11.80 0.36
N GLY A 49 1.98 11.98 -0.21
CA GLY A 49 1.69 13.08 -1.13
C GLY A 49 1.35 14.41 -0.46
N THR A 50 1.28 14.47 0.87
CA THR A 50 0.91 15.68 1.62
C THR A 50 1.98 16.17 2.59
N LEU A 51 2.88 15.29 3.03
CA LEU A 51 3.94 15.57 4.00
C LEU A 51 5.29 15.17 3.42
N ALA A 52 6.31 15.98 3.67
CA ALA A 52 7.72 15.65 3.45
C ALA A 52 8.22 14.67 4.52
N ALA A 53 7.87 14.92 5.78
CA ALA A 53 8.22 14.08 6.92
C ALA A 53 7.31 14.32 8.13
N VAL A 54 7.26 13.32 9.01
CA VAL A 54 6.66 13.39 10.35
C VAL A 54 7.74 13.05 11.38
N SER A 55 7.93 13.92 12.36
CA SER A 55 8.87 13.70 13.46
C SER A 55 8.10 13.39 14.74
N VAL A 56 8.47 12.30 15.41
CA VAL A 56 7.90 11.83 16.69
C VAL A 56 9.05 11.68 17.68
N GLY A 57 9.23 12.68 18.54
CA GLY A 57 10.41 12.79 19.40
C GLY A 57 11.72 12.69 18.57
N PRO A 58 12.61 11.71 18.84
CA PRO A 58 13.87 11.56 18.11
C PRO A 58 13.73 10.87 16.74
N VAL A 59 12.55 10.33 16.41
CA VAL A 59 12.34 9.54 15.18
C VAL A 59 11.74 10.41 14.10
N THR A 60 12.31 10.40 12.89
CA THR A 60 11.74 11.08 11.72
C THR A 60 11.37 10.08 10.65
N VAL A 61 10.10 10.08 10.25
CA VAL A 61 9.53 9.26 9.19
C VAL A 61 9.36 10.13 7.94
N THR A 62 10.09 9.80 6.87
CA THR A 62 10.00 10.53 5.61
C THR A 62 8.88 9.99 4.72
N TRP A 63 8.47 10.81 3.75
CA TRP A 63 7.47 10.40 2.74
C TRP A 63 7.82 9.11 2.00
N ARG A 64 9.11 8.86 1.78
CA ARG A 64 9.61 7.63 1.13
C ARG A 64 9.25 6.39 1.92
N LEU A 65 9.30 6.46 3.25
CA LEU A 65 8.90 5.33 4.09
C LEU A 65 7.39 5.09 4.01
N PHE A 66 6.58 6.15 3.96
CA PHE A 66 5.13 5.99 3.76
C PHE A 66 4.80 5.29 2.44
N VAL A 67 5.45 5.69 1.33
CA VAL A 67 5.26 5.01 0.02
C VAL A 67 5.71 3.55 0.10
N SER A 68 6.90 3.31 0.64
CA SER A 68 7.46 1.96 0.73
C SER A 68 6.59 1.02 1.55
N VAL A 69 6.13 1.47 2.73
CA VAL A 69 5.24 0.68 3.59
C VAL A 69 3.91 0.43 2.89
N SER A 70 3.35 1.44 2.20
CA SER A 70 2.08 1.27 1.46
C SER A 70 2.19 0.19 0.39
N TYR A 71 3.26 0.22 -0.41
CA TYR A 71 3.49 -0.82 -1.42
C TYR A 71 3.79 -2.19 -0.82
N ALA A 72 4.54 -2.27 0.28
CA ALA A 72 4.79 -3.53 0.98
C ALA A 72 3.50 -4.13 1.54
N VAL A 73 2.63 -3.32 2.14
CA VAL A 73 1.33 -3.76 2.66
C VAL A 73 0.46 -4.33 1.53
N PHE A 74 0.35 -3.62 0.40
CA PHE A 74 -0.41 -4.15 -0.74
C PHE A 74 0.20 -5.43 -1.31
N ALA A 75 1.52 -5.49 -1.41
CA ALA A 75 2.21 -6.67 -1.88
C ALA A 75 1.93 -7.90 -1.00
N LEU A 76 1.76 -7.71 0.30
CA LEU A 76 1.49 -8.80 1.25
C LEU A 76 0.00 -9.15 1.36
N ALA A 77 -0.89 -8.19 1.15
CA ALA A 77 -2.32 -8.39 1.33
C ALA A 77 -2.91 -9.44 0.36
N TRP A 78 -2.48 -9.45 -0.90
CA TRP A 78 -2.99 -10.40 -1.90
C TRP A 78 -2.52 -11.85 -1.69
N PRO A 79 -1.22 -12.12 -1.46
CA PRO A 79 -0.77 -13.45 -1.07
C PRO A 79 -1.41 -13.92 0.23
N ALA A 80 -1.68 -13.03 1.20
CA ALA A 80 -2.38 -13.38 2.42
C ALA A 80 -3.83 -13.81 2.19
N MET A 81 -4.49 -13.28 1.14
CA MET A 81 -5.86 -13.64 0.77
C MET A 81 -5.95 -15.04 0.15
N TYR A 82 -5.07 -15.37 -0.81
CA TYR A 82 -5.16 -16.63 -1.57
C TYR A 82 -4.21 -17.73 -1.08
N GLY A 83 -3.08 -17.35 -0.45
CA GLY A 83 -2.01 -18.26 -0.04
C GLY A 83 -2.45 -19.39 0.89
N PRO A 84 -3.30 -19.16 1.91
CA PRO A 84 -3.73 -20.22 2.82
C PRO A 84 -4.38 -21.42 2.11
N ALA A 85 -5.30 -21.16 1.17
CA ALA A 85 -5.97 -22.23 0.41
C ALA A 85 -5.00 -22.97 -0.53
N VAL A 86 -4.04 -22.25 -1.12
CA VAL A 86 -3.01 -22.84 -1.99
C VAL A 86 -2.09 -23.76 -1.16
N VAL A 87 -1.60 -23.30 -0.01
CA VAL A 87 -0.73 -24.08 0.87
C VAL A 87 -1.46 -25.29 1.46
N ALA A 88 -2.74 -25.14 1.80
CA ALA A 88 -3.56 -26.24 2.31
C ALA A 88 -3.96 -27.27 1.24
N GLY A 89 -3.69 -26.99 -0.04
CA GLY A 89 -4.09 -27.86 -1.16
C GLY A 89 -5.60 -27.88 -1.41
N THR A 90 -6.34 -26.89 -0.92
CA THR A 90 -7.81 -26.77 -1.06
C THR A 90 -8.24 -25.74 -2.10
N ALA A 91 -7.30 -24.99 -2.66
CA ALA A 91 -7.57 -23.97 -3.68
C ALA A 91 -8.13 -24.58 -4.97
N THR A 92 -9.16 -23.93 -5.50
CA THR A 92 -9.64 -24.12 -6.87
C THR A 92 -8.58 -23.69 -7.88
N GLN A 93 -8.70 -24.16 -9.12
CA GLN A 93 -7.80 -23.75 -10.21
C GLN A 93 -7.80 -22.22 -10.41
N THR A 94 -8.96 -21.57 -10.25
CA THR A 94 -9.06 -20.11 -10.36
C THR A 94 -8.29 -19.41 -9.26
N GLU A 95 -8.39 -19.88 -8.01
CA GLU A 95 -7.63 -19.31 -6.88
C GLU A 95 -6.13 -19.49 -7.05
N VAL A 96 -5.67 -20.61 -7.61
CA VAL A 96 -4.25 -20.83 -7.92
C VAL A 96 -3.77 -19.82 -8.98
N VAL A 97 -4.54 -19.63 -10.06
CA VAL A 97 -4.20 -18.64 -11.09
C VAL A 97 -4.15 -17.23 -10.51
N MET A 98 -5.13 -16.86 -9.68
CA MET A 98 -5.15 -15.57 -9.00
C MET A 98 -3.97 -15.40 -8.05
N PHE A 99 -3.62 -16.44 -7.28
CA PHE A 99 -2.46 -16.40 -6.39
C PHE A 99 -1.16 -16.14 -7.18
N VAL A 100 -0.94 -16.82 -8.30
CA VAL A 100 0.24 -16.61 -9.15
C VAL A 100 0.27 -15.20 -9.72
N ALA A 101 -0.82 -14.75 -10.34
CA ALA A 101 -0.90 -13.42 -10.93
C ALA A 101 -0.65 -12.32 -9.89
N MET A 102 -1.30 -12.44 -8.73
CA MET A 102 -1.14 -11.50 -7.63
C MET A 102 0.27 -11.55 -7.05
N THR A 103 0.90 -12.71 -6.93
CA THR A 103 2.29 -12.82 -6.45
C THR A 103 3.26 -12.07 -7.36
N VAL A 104 3.11 -12.19 -8.68
CA VAL A 104 3.94 -11.42 -9.64
C VAL A 104 3.70 -9.91 -9.49
N GLY A 105 2.44 -9.49 -9.35
CA GLY A 105 2.10 -8.09 -9.06
C GLY A 105 2.72 -7.60 -7.74
N SER A 106 2.63 -8.41 -6.69
CA SER A 106 3.19 -8.13 -5.36
C SER A 106 4.71 -7.96 -5.38
N LEU A 107 5.43 -8.83 -6.09
CA LEU A 107 6.88 -8.69 -6.25
C LEU A 107 7.25 -7.39 -6.98
N SER A 108 6.44 -7.00 -7.96
CA SER A 108 6.61 -5.72 -8.65
C SER A 108 6.41 -4.55 -7.68
N LEU A 109 5.34 -4.55 -6.88
CA LEU A 109 5.08 -3.55 -5.84
C LEU A 109 6.22 -3.44 -4.82
N LEU A 110 6.78 -4.56 -4.37
CA LEU A 110 7.95 -4.57 -3.50
C LEU A 110 9.17 -3.94 -4.17
N ALA A 111 9.42 -4.23 -5.44
CA ALA A 111 10.51 -3.60 -6.19
C ALA A 111 10.32 -2.08 -6.32
N TYR A 112 9.11 -1.60 -6.61
CA TYR A 112 8.79 -0.17 -6.65
C TYR A 112 9.01 0.49 -5.28
N GLY A 113 8.43 -0.07 -4.21
CA GLY A 113 8.56 0.46 -2.85
C GLY A 113 10.00 0.52 -2.37
N TYR A 114 10.77 -0.55 -2.63
CA TYR A 114 12.18 -0.61 -2.28
C TYR A 114 13.02 0.42 -3.02
N ASP A 115 12.79 0.61 -4.33
CA ASP A 115 13.52 1.60 -5.13
C ASP A 115 13.19 3.03 -4.66
N VAL A 116 11.92 3.36 -4.37
CA VAL A 116 11.53 4.67 -3.81
C VAL A 116 12.18 4.90 -2.44
N PHE A 117 12.18 3.87 -1.58
CA PHE A 117 12.75 3.95 -0.23
C PHE A 117 14.24 4.34 -0.24
N ARG A 118 15.03 3.70 -1.11
CA ARG A 118 16.48 3.90 -1.18
C ARG A 118 16.93 5.04 -2.10
N ASP A 119 15.98 5.80 -2.64
CA ASP A 119 16.24 6.78 -3.68
C ASP A 119 16.94 6.20 -4.91
N GLY A 120 16.32 5.15 -5.44
CA GLY A 120 16.84 4.37 -6.54
C GLY A 120 16.73 5.04 -7.90
N ARG A 121 17.48 4.48 -8.85
CA ARG A 121 17.62 4.99 -10.22
C ARG A 121 16.52 4.57 -11.18
N HIS A 122 15.58 3.71 -10.76
CA HIS A 122 14.57 3.15 -11.66
C HIS A 122 13.29 3.98 -11.63
N PHE A 123 12.95 4.55 -10.48
CA PHE A 123 11.77 5.41 -10.31
C PHE A 123 12.17 6.76 -9.76
N ASP A 124 12.28 7.72 -10.68
CA ASP A 124 12.54 9.11 -10.32
C ASP A 124 11.25 9.79 -9.83
N VAL A 125 11.26 10.16 -8.55
CA VAL A 125 10.18 10.90 -7.89
C VAL A 125 10.70 12.24 -7.42
N ASP A 126 10.23 13.28 -8.10
CA ASP A 126 10.53 14.67 -7.77
C ASP A 126 9.81 15.07 -6.48
N ALA A 127 10.59 15.35 -5.44
CA ALA A 127 10.08 15.72 -4.13
C ALA A 127 9.65 17.20 -4.14
N ASP A 128 8.35 17.41 -4.35
CA ASP A 128 7.74 18.75 -4.48
C ASP A 128 6.95 19.20 -3.24
N VAL A 129 6.96 18.41 -2.16
CA VAL A 129 6.27 18.71 -0.90
C VAL A 129 7.30 19.06 0.17
N THR A 130 7.09 20.19 0.85
CA THR A 130 8.01 20.71 1.88
C THR A 130 7.44 20.66 3.31
N ARG A 131 6.13 20.39 3.44
CA ARG A 131 5.44 20.42 4.74
C ARG A 131 5.95 19.30 5.66
N THR A 132 6.41 19.67 6.86
CA THR A 132 6.76 18.74 7.94
C THR A 132 5.77 18.88 9.10
N VAL A 133 5.63 17.82 9.90
CA VAL A 133 4.77 17.81 11.10
C VAL A 133 5.57 17.24 12.27
N GLU A 134 5.48 17.91 13.42
CA GLU A 134 6.03 17.44 14.70
C GLU A 134 4.89 16.96 15.59
N VAL A 135 5.07 15.79 16.21
CA VAL A 135 4.08 15.12 17.09
C VAL A 135 4.72 14.76 18.41
#